data_AF-A0A2A9F6T2-F1
#
_entry.id   AF-A0A2A9F6T2-F1
#
_cell.length_a   1.000
_cell.length_b   1.000
_cell.length_c   1.000
_cell.angle_alpha   90.00
_cell.angle_beta   90.00
_cell.angle_gamma   90.00
#
_symmetry.space_group_name_H-M   'P 1'
#
loop_
_entity.id
_entity.type
_entity.pdbx_description
1 polymer ?
#
loop_
_entity_poly.entity_id
_entity_poly.type
_entity_poly.pdbx_seq_one_letter_code
_entity_poly.pdbx_strand_id
1 'polypeptide(L)'
;MKAPILLGAAMLAVPFVTTAPFTTSPSCSQSALPQGVVCAAGRLKITKGGTPGWPLTYAGQGRQVNGIDVEADNVVVDGYTMDGPKAPGIEIHGSNVTVRNTTIKAPKGGDGDGIRFFGDNIGILHNTISDTDNSTGAHADCMQTFATDDEDVASRNVDIENNRCERIDNMCLMAESPNSEAGDGNGEGVSEDWTFKGNYCETKQASQAVMIDDVQNLSLEGNTWAAGPDHAIGLQNKSTGAHVKDNELDPSIKCEVGIDKSARKGYQGPEPKCEP
;
A
#
# COMPACT_ATOMS: atom_id res chain seq x y z
N MET A 1 14.25 49.32 54.46
CA MET A 1 14.67 47.94 54.15
C MET A 1 13.73 47.36 53.11
N LYS A 2 14.18 47.25 51.86
CA LYS A 2 13.48 46.54 50.77
C LYS A 2 14.57 45.81 49.97
N ALA A 3 14.50 44.49 49.94
CA ALA A 3 15.38 43.64 49.14
C ALA A 3 14.80 43.48 47.72
N PRO A 4 15.63 43.34 46.67
CA PRO A 4 15.15 42.93 45.37
C PRO A 4 15.21 41.40 45.22
N ILE A 5 14.16 40.85 44.62
CA ILE A 5 14.03 39.45 44.21
C ILE A 5 14.65 39.33 42.81
N LEU A 6 15.65 38.45 42.65
CA LEU A 6 16.13 38.02 41.33
C LEU A 6 15.21 36.91 40.80
N LEU A 7 14.54 37.15 39.68
CA LEU A 7 13.92 36.09 38.87
C LEU A 7 15.00 35.38 38.06
N GLY A 8 15.09 34.06 38.20
CA GLY A 8 15.88 33.19 37.33
C GLY A 8 15.20 33.00 35.98
N ALA A 9 15.96 33.19 34.90
CA ALA A 9 15.53 32.85 33.55
C ALA A 9 15.68 31.34 33.32
N ALA A 10 14.56 30.65 33.09
CA ALA A 10 14.56 29.29 32.59
C ALA A 10 14.89 29.30 31.09
N MET A 11 16.00 28.66 30.71
CA MET A 11 16.30 28.38 29.30
C MET A 11 15.37 27.28 28.81
N LEU A 12 14.43 27.65 27.94
CA LEU A 12 13.65 26.71 27.13
C LEU A 12 14.59 26.10 26.08
N ALA A 13 14.86 24.80 26.20
CA ALA A 13 15.48 24.03 25.14
C ALA A 13 14.48 23.89 23.97
N VAL A 14 14.82 24.47 22.83
CA VAL A 14 14.07 24.29 21.58
C VAL A 14 14.45 22.91 21.02
N PRO A 15 13.48 22.02 20.73
CA PRO A 15 13.81 20.76 20.07
C PRO A 15 14.27 21.06 18.64
N PHE A 16 15.47 20.60 18.30
CA PHE A 16 15.95 20.55 16.92
C PHE A 16 15.07 19.56 16.16
N VAL A 17 14.22 20.08 15.27
CA VAL A 17 13.57 19.27 14.24
C VAL A 17 14.68 18.89 13.25
N THR A 18 15.19 17.68 13.37
CA THR A 18 16.13 17.15 12.40
C THR A 18 15.36 16.68 11.17
N THR A 19 15.31 17.53 10.15
CA THR A 19 14.78 17.19 8.83
C THR A 19 15.67 16.14 8.19
N ALA A 20 15.12 14.98 7.82
CA ALA A 20 15.79 14.04 6.94
C ALA A 20 16.24 14.80 5.66
N PRO A 21 17.42 14.47 5.10
CA PRO A 21 17.91 15.15 3.91
C PRO A 21 16.96 14.88 2.72
N PHE A 22 16.22 15.91 2.30
CA PHE A 22 15.44 15.86 1.08
C PHE A 22 16.38 15.83 -0.13
N THR A 23 16.24 14.81 -0.96
CA THR A 23 16.88 14.81 -2.29
C THR A 23 15.84 15.16 -3.33
N THR A 24 16.06 16.26 -4.05
CA THR A 24 15.30 16.55 -5.26
C THR A 24 15.71 15.53 -6.32
N SER A 25 14.83 14.59 -6.62
CA SER A 25 15.03 13.69 -7.76
C SER A 25 14.88 14.46 -9.08
N PRO A 26 15.32 13.99 -10.25
CA PRO A 26 15.07 14.59 -11.55
C PRO A 26 14.01 13.75 -12.29
N SER A 27 13.57 14.22 -13.46
CA SER A 27 12.85 13.34 -14.37
C SER A 27 13.82 12.38 -15.07
N CYS A 28 13.33 11.25 -15.56
CA CYS A 28 14.10 10.39 -16.48
C CYS A 28 14.42 11.04 -17.83
N SER A 29 14.02 12.30 -18.02
CA SER A 29 14.30 13.14 -19.19
C SER A 29 15.27 14.30 -18.90
N GLN A 30 15.83 14.40 -17.68
CA GLN A 30 16.79 15.45 -17.30
C GLN A 30 18.14 14.89 -16.85
N SER A 31 19.23 15.59 -17.16
CA SER A 31 20.59 15.19 -16.79
C SER A 31 20.92 15.52 -15.33
N ALA A 32 21.63 14.58 -14.69
CA ALA A 32 22.05 14.48 -13.28
C ALA A 32 20.97 13.98 -12.32
N LEU A 33 20.88 12.65 -12.20
CA LEU A 33 20.16 11.91 -11.16
C LEU A 33 20.90 12.03 -9.81
N PRO A 34 20.20 12.20 -8.65
CA PRO A 34 20.80 11.99 -7.34
C PRO A 34 21.39 10.60 -7.24
N GLN A 35 22.33 10.45 -6.32
CA GLN A 35 22.93 9.15 -6.05
C GLN A 35 21.85 8.12 -5.69
N GLY A 36 21.93 6.94 -6.31
CA GLY A 36 21.00 5.84 -6.05
C GLY A 36 19.69 5.90 -6.84
N VAL A 37 19.56 6.84 -7.79
CA VAL A 37 18.53 6.81 -8.82
C VAL A 37 19.16 6.40 -10.15
N VAL A 38 18.59 5.38 -10.78
CA VAL A 38 18.91 5.00 -12.16
C VAL A 38 17.63 5.05 -12.99
N CYS A 39 17.71 5.54 -14.22
CA CYS A 39 16.61 5.38 -15.18
C CYS A 39 16.87 4.14 -16.02
N ALA A 40 16.08 3.09 -15.78
CA ALA A 40 16.13 1.85 -16.53
C ALA A 40 14.79 1.67 -17.25
N ALA A 41 14.83 1.45 -18.56
CA ALA A 41 13.62 1.32 -19.40
C ALA A 41 12.57 2.44 -19.24
N GLY A 42 12.99 3.64 -18.79
CA GLY A 42 12.11 4.79 -18.58
C GLY A 42 11.44 4.88 -17.21
N ARG A 43 11.62 3.90 -16.32
CA ARG A 43 11.15 3.91 -14.91
C ARG A 43 12.19 4.52 -13.98
N LEU A 44 11.72 5.07 -12.85
CA LEU A 44 12.55 5.55 -11.76
C LEU A 44 12.97 4.37 -10.88
N LYS A 45 14.23 3.96 -10.95
CA LYS A 45 14.76 2.87 -10.12
C LYS A 45 15.48 3.43 -8.90
N ILE A 46 14.97 3.12 -7.71
CA ILE A 46 15.49 3.53 -6.40
C ILE A 46 16.22 2.34 -5.78
N THR A 47 17.56 2.39 -5.77
CA THR A 47 18.40 1.28 -5.28
C THR A 47 19.22 1.67 -4.04
N LYS A 48 18.90 2.80 -3.41
CA LYS A 48 19.64 3.31 -2.26
C LYS A 48 18.69 3.71 -1.15
N GLY A 49 18.88 3.06 -0.01
CA GLY A 49 18.15 3.32 1.22
C GLY A 49 18.82 4.33 2.13
N GLY A 50 18.06 4.77 3.13
CA GLY A 50 18.58 5.43 4.33
C GLY A 50 18.91 4.41 5.43
N THR A 51 18.58 4.77 6.67
CA THR A 51 18.62 3.88 7.85
C THR A 51 17.27 3.91 8.56
N PRO A 52 16.95 2.97 9.48
CA PRO A 52 15.63 2.91 10.13
C PRO A 52 15.16 4.22 10.78
N GLY A 53 16.07 5.03 11.35
CA GLY A 53 15.71 6.34 11.93
C GLY A 53 15.83 7.52 10.96
N TRP A 54 16.39 7.30 9.78
CA TRP A 54 16.70 8.33 8.79
C TRP A 54 16.50 7.78 7.38
N PRO A 55 15.25 7.51 6.98
CA PRO A 55 14.97 7.01 5.64
C PRO A 55 15.34 8.06 4.59
N LEU A 56 15.75 7.61 3.41
CA LEU A 56 16.06 8.50 2.30
C LEU A 56 14.76 8.86 1.58
N THR A 57 14.48 10.16 1.47
CA THR A 57 13.26 10.64 0.80
C THR A 57 13.54 11.03 -0.64
N TYR A 58 12.77 10.43 -1.55
CA TYR A 58 12.67 10.71 -2.97
C TYR A 58 11.40 11.53 -3.21
N ALA A 59 11.54 12.86 -3.18
CA ALA A 59 10.42 13.77 -3.36
C ALA A 59 10.17 14.08 -4.85
N GLY A 60 8.99 13.71 -5.35
CA GLY A 60 8.51 13.95 -6.71
C GLY A 60 7.88 15.33 -6.90
N GLN A 61 7.20 15.88 -5.89
CA GLN A 61 6.55 17.21 -5.95
C GLN A 61 5.62 17.39 -7.18
N GLY A 62 4.81 16.38 -7.48
CA GLY A 62 3.91 16.29 -8.63
C GLY A 62 4.59 15.84 -9.93
N ARG A 63 5.90 15.54 -9.92
CA ARG A 63 6.63 15.19 -11.14
C ARG A 63 6.12 13.89 -11.77
N GLN A 64 5.99 13.93 -13.10
CA GLN A 64 5.65 12.77 -13.91
C GLN A 64 6.83 11.83 -14.14
N VAL A 65 6.60 10.52 -13.95
CA VAL A 65 7.50 9.41 -14.28
C VAL A 65 6.72 8.29 -14.98
N ASN A 66 7.40 7.32 -15.60
CA ASN A 66 6.74 6.21 -16.31
C ASN A 66 6.59 4.93 -15.46
N GLY A 67 6.73 5.07 -14.14
CA GLY A 67 6.76 3.97 -13.17
C GLY A 67 7.92 4.10 -12.20
N ILE A 68 7.85 3.39 -11.07
CA ILE A 68 8.85 3.43 -10.01
C ILE A 68 9.15 2.00 -9.53
N ASP A 69 10.44 1.67 -9.43
CA ASP A 69 10.93 0.44 -8.83
C ASP A 69 11.71 0.81 -7.56
N VAL A 70 11.31 0.27 -6.41
CA VAL A 70 12.03 0.42 -5.14
C VAL A 70 12.69 -0.90 -4.82
N GLU A 71 14.02 -0.92 -4.79
CA GLU A 71 14.85 -2.10 -4.50
C GLU A 71 15.80 -1.80 -3.33
N ALA A 72 15.27 -1.14 -2.30
CA ALA A 72 16.04 -0.71 -1.15
C ALA A 72 15.16 -0.46 0.08
N ASP A 73 15.75 -0.68 1.25
CA ASP A 73 15.10 -0.43 2.53
C ASP A 73 15.16 1.04 2.95
N ASN A 74 14.32 1.45 3.90
CA ASN A 74 14.38 2.78 4.53
C ASN A 74 14.24 3.91 3.49
N VAL A 75 13.17 3.82 2.68
CA VAL A 75 12.88 4.72 1.57
C VAL A 75 11.55 5.42 1.78
N VAL A 76 11.46 6.69 1.43
CA VAL A 76 10.18 7.39 1.28
C VAL A 76 10.04 7.86 -0.16
N VAL A 77 9.02 7.41 -0.87
CA VAL A 77 8.61 7.91 -2.19
C VAL A 77 7.42 8.84 -1.99
N ASP A 78 7.54 10.10 -2.39
CA ASP A 78 6.55 11.12 -2.05
C ASP A 78 6.17 11.99 -3.24
N GLY A 79 4.90 11.98 -3.61
CA GLY A 79 4.34 13.00 -4.51
C GLY A 79 4.76 12.84 -5.97
N TYR A 80 4.80 11.63 -6.52
CA TYR A 80 4.97 11.45 -7.98
C TYR A 80 3.63 11.37 -8.70
N THR A 81 3.66 11.55 -10.03
CA THR A 81 2.52 11.30 -10.91
C THR A 81 2.91 10.34 -12.03
N MET A 82 1.99 9.48 -12.43
CA MET A 82 2.16 8.52 -13.52
C MET A 82 0.85 8.46 -14.32
N ASP A 83 0.96 8.56 -15.64
CA ASP A 83 -0.18 8.46 -16.58
C ASP A 83 0.19 7.44 -17.65
N GLY A 84 -0.48 6.29 -17.62
CA GLY A 84 -0.15 5.15 -18.47
C GLY A 84 1.20 4.48 -18.17
N PRO A 85 1.65 4.29 -16.91
CA PRO A 85 2.90 3.60 -16.65
C PRO A 85 2.79 2.14 -17.13
N LYS A 86 3.92 1.51 -17.47
CA LYS A 86 3.96 0.05 -17.58
C LYS A 86 3.63 -0.54 -16.21
N ALA A 87 2.69 -1.48 -16.12
CA ALA A 87 2.30 -2.09 -14.86
C ALA A 87 3.40 -3.01 -14.28
N PRO A 88 3.52 -3.11 -12.95
CA PRO A 88 2.79 -2.28 -11.98
C PRO A 88 3.28 -0.82 -12.03
N GLY A 89 2.41 0.13 -11.69
CA GLY A 89 2.79 1.54 -11.62
C GLY A 89 3.96 1.78 -10.67
N ILE A 90 3.91 1.18 -9.47
CA ILE A 90 5.02 1.12 -8.51
C ILE A 90 5.23 -0.33 -8.10
N GLU A 91 6.50 -0.76 -8.04
CA GLU A 91 6.92 -2.05 -7.52
C GLU A 91 7.87 -1.83 -6.33
N ILE A 92 7.58 -2.45 -5.20
CA ILE A 92 8.34 -2.29 -3.95
C ILE A 92 8.91 -3.63 -3.54
N HIS A 93 10.24 -3.74 -3.51
CA HIS A 93 10.98 -4.81 -2.83
C HIS A 93 11.90 -4.16 -1.79
N GLY A 94 11.56 -4.31 -0.53
CA GLY A 94 12.34 -3.75 0.57
C GLY A 94 11.50 -3.47 1.80
N SER A 95 12.19 -3.26 2.92
CA SER A 95 11.58 -3.02 4.23
C SER A 95 11.69 -1.57 4.69
N ASN A 96 10.78 -1.12 5.55
CA ASN A 96 10.69 0.28 5.99
C ASN A 96 10.56 1.25 4.80
N VAL A 97 9.62 0.94 3.89
CA VAL A 97 9.33 1.75 2.70
C VAL A 97 7.99 2.45 2.87
N THR A 98 7.94 3.75 2.59
CA THR A 98 6.67 4.49 2.52
C THR A 98 6.47 5.08 1.13
N VAL A 99 5.36 4.74 0.48
CA VAL A 99 4.89 5.39 -0.75
C VAL A 99 3.69 6.26 -0.40
N ARG A 100 3.79 7.56 -0.68
CA ARG A 100 2.71 8.49 -0.34
C ARG A 100 2.46 9.60 -1.33
N ASN A 101 1.25 10.17 -1.25
CA ASN A 101 0.79 11.32 -2.02
C ASN A 101 0.98 11.16 -3.55
N THR A 102 1.05 9.93 -4.04
CA THR A 102 1.39 9.62 -5.43
C THR A 102 0.12 9.33 -6.22
N THR A 103 0.10 9.75 -7.49
CA THR A 103 -1.01 9.48 -8.41
C THR A 103 -0.58 8.52 -9.50
N ILE A 104 -1.33 7.43 -9.68
CA ILE A 104 -1.15 6.43 -10.74
C ILE A 104 -2.44 6.36 -11.54
N LYS A 105 -2.36 6.61 -12.84
CA LYS A 105 -3.52 6.54 -13.72
C LYS A 105 -3.28 5.56 -14.86
N ALA A 106 -4.26 4.69 -15.09
CA ALA A 106 -4.33 3.79 -16.23
C ALA A 106 -3.05 2.97 -16.50
N PRO A 107 -2.48 2.26 -15.50
CA PRO A 107 -1.36 1.34 -15.74
C PRO A 107 -1.64 0.36 -16.90
N LYS A 108 -0.60 0.02 -17.67
CA LYS A 108 -0.72 -0.75 -18.93
C LYS A 108 0.22 -1.95 -19.00
N GLY A 109 -0.27 -3.01 -19.66
CA GLY A 109 0.46 -4.26 -19.80
C GLY A 109 0.54 -5.02 -18.48
N GLY A 110 1.18 -6.21 -18.48
CA GLY A 110 1.18 -7.09 -17.30
C GLY A 110 -0.24 -7.36 -16.82
N ASP A 111 -0.44 -7.41 -15.50
CA ASP A 111 -1.77 -7.52 -14.90
C ASP A 111 -2.52 -6.20 -14.82
N GLY A 112 -1.84 -5.06 -15.03
CA GLY A 112 -2.48 -3.74 -14.96
C GLY A 112 -2.58 -3.15 -13.55
N ASP A 113 -1.72 -3.58 -12.63
CA ASP A 113 -1.77 -3.12 -11.24
C ASP A 113 -1.27 -1.70 -11.03
N GLY A 114 -1.84 -1.04 -10.02
CA GLY A 114 -1.33 0.22 -9.49
C GLY A 114 -0.01 0.03 -8.74
N ILE A 115 -0.03 -0.69 -7.62
CA ILE A 115 1.13 -0.89 -6.73
C ILE A 115 1.29 -2.37 -6.41
N ARG A 116 2.52 -2.89 -6.54
CA ARG A 116 2.94 -4.17 -5.96
C ARG A 116 3.94 -3.94 -4.83
N PHE A 117 3.87 -4.75 -3.78
CA PHE A 117 4.73 -4.59 -2.61
C PHE A 117 5.14 -5.89 -1.94
N PHE A 118 6.39 -5.95 -1.51
CA PHE A 118 7.02 -7.10 -0.88
C PHE A 118 8.03 -6.64 0.18
N GLY A 119 7.91 -7.17 1.40
CA GLY A 119 8.78 -6.86 2.54
C GLY A 119 8.04 -6.37 3.78
N ASP A 120 8.78 -6.01 4.83
CA ASP A 120 8.22 -5.63 6.12
C ASP A 120 8.14 -4.11 6.31
N ASN A 121 7.23 -3.64 7.16
CA ASN A 121 7.10 -2.24 7.56
C ASN A 121 6.83 -1.31 6.35
N ILE A 122 5.81 -1.64 5.56
CA ILE A 122 5.45 -0.91 4.35
C ILE A 122 4.28 0.02 4.62
N GLY A 123 4.41 1.29 4.25
CA GLY A 123 3.34 2.28 4.29
C GLY A 123 2.90 2.70 2.89
N ILE A 124 1.64 2.46 2.53
CA ILE A 124 1.01 2.96 1.30
C ILE A 124 -0.05 3.97 1.70
N LEU A 125 0.28 5.26 1.63
CA LEU A 125 -0.46 6.31 2.33
C LEU A 125 -0.92 7.44 1.39
N HIS A 126 -2.21 7.76 1.37
CA HIS A 126 -2.74 8.93 0.64
C HIS A 126 -2.45 8.92 -0.87
N ASN A 127 -2.36 7.75 -1.48
CA ASN A 127 -2.16 7.62 -2.92
C ASN A 127 -3.51 7.64 -3.65
N THR A 128 -3.49 7.99 -4.94
CA THR A 128 -4.65 7.85 -5.82
C THR A 128 -4.26 6.96 -6.99
N ILE A 129 -4.93 5.82 -7.11
CA ILE A 129 -4.81 4.90 -8.24
C ILE A 129 -6.15 4.92 -8.97
N SER A 130 -6.12 5.03 -10.30
CA SER A 130 -7.36 5.05 -11.06
C SER A 130 -7.27 4.46 -12.46
N ASP A 131 -8.43 4.07 -12.98
CA ASP A 131 -8.62 3.61 -14.36
C ASP A 131 -7.80 2.37 -14.72
N THR A 132 -7.69 1.39 -13.80
CA THR A 132 -7.13 0.07 -14.14
C THR A 132 -8.06 -0.64 -15.13
N ASP A 133 -7.51 -1.53 -15.95
CA ASP A 133 -8.21 -2.09 -17.11
C ASP A 133 -7.93 -3.59 -17.22
N ASN A 134 -8.98 -4.41 -17.04
CA ASN A 134 -8.89 -5.86 -17.13
C ASN A 134 -9.40 -6.42 -18.47
N SER A 135 -9.62 -5.59 -19.49
CA SER A 135 -10.20 -6.01 -20.77
C SER A 135 -9.40 -7.09 -21.52
N THR A 136 -8.14 -7.31 -21.16
CA THR A 136 -7.28 -8.39 -21.68
C THR A 136 -7.37 -9.69 -20.87
N GLY A 137 -8.23 -9.76 -19.85
CA GLY A 137 -8.31 -10.87 -18.89
C GLY A 137 -7.29 -10.78 -17.76
N ALA A 138 -6.70 -9.60 -17.55
CA ALA A 138 -5.67 -9.33 -16.56
C ALA A 138 -6.28 -9.08 -15.16
N HIS A 139 -5.54 -9.36 -14.07
CA HIS A 139 -5.99 -9.04 -12.71
C HIS A 139 -5.63 -7.59 -12.33
N ALA A 140 -6.29 -6.61 -12.96
CA ALA A 140 -5.88 -5.21 -12.84
C ALA A 140 -6.30 -4.57 -11.51
N ASP A 141 -5.52 -4.81 -10.47
CA ASP A 141 -5.77 -4.41 -9.08
C ASP A 141 -5.27 -2.99 -8.78
N CYS A 142 -5.85 -2.35 -7.77
CA CYS A 142 -5.31 -1.11 -7.23
C CYS A 142 -3.97 -1.37 -6.54
N MET A 143 -3.94 -2.41 -5.71
CA MET A 143 -2.78 -2.86 -4.94
C MET A 143 -2.79 -4.38 -4.89
N GLN A 144 -1.62 -5.00 -5.10
CA GLN A 144 -1.46 -6.44 -4.98
C GLN A 144 -0.17 -6.79 -4.24
N THR A 145 -0.19 -7.88 -3.50
CA THR A 145 1.01 -8.54 -2.98
C THR A 145 0.83 -10.04 -3.02
N PHE A 146 1.95 -10.74 -3.13
CA PHE A 146 1.99 -12.19 -3.07
C PHE A 146 3.32 -12.68 -2.48
N ALA A 147 3.49 -13.99 -2.29
CA ALA A 147 4.70 -14.55 -1.69
C ALA A 147 5.21 -15.79 -2.47
N THR A 148 5.77 -15.58 -3.66
CA THR A 148 6.09 -16.66 -4.62
C THR A 148 7.55 -17.10 -4.63
N ASP A 149 8.50 -16.25 -4.20
CA ASP A 149 9.93 -16.57 -4.22
C ASP A 149 10.76 -15.69 -3.26
N ASP A 150 12.09 -15.69 -3.43
CA ASP A 150 13.04 -14.96 -2.58
C ASP A 150 13.01 -13.43 -2.80
N GLU A 151 12.43 -12.96 -3.91
CA GLU A 151 12.27 -11.52 -4.23
C GLU A 151 10.86 -11.05 -3.86
N ASP A 152 9.85 -11.88 -4.14
CA ASP A 152 8.45 -11.68 -3.81
C ASP A 152 8.12 -12.34 -2.46
N VAL A 153 8.52 -11.69 -1.38
CA VAL A 153 8.45 -12.23 -0.02
C VAL A 153 7.17 -11.84 0.73
N ALA A 154 6.84 -12.63 1.76
CA ALA A 154 5.80 -12.30 2.73
C ALA A 154 5.98 -10.91 3.34
N SER A 155 4.87 -10.25 3.69
CA SER A 155 4.89 -8.87 4.19
C SER A 155 4.27 -8.76 5.58
N ARG A 156 4.97 -8.14 6.53
CA ARG A 156 4.45 -7.87 7.89
C ARG A 156 4.43 -6.39 8.21
N ASN A 157 3.54 -5.99 9.12
CA ASN A 157 3.45 -4.61 9.59
C ASN A 157 3.20 -3.64 8.42
N VAL A 158 2.11 -3.86 7.67
CA VAL A 158 1.76 -3.07 6.49
C VAL A 158 0.63 -2.09 6.82
N ASP A 159 0.83 -0.81 6.53
CA ASP A 159 -0.18 0.24 6.69
C ASP A 159 -0.62 0.75 5.32
N ILE A 160 -1.87 0.45 4.95
CA ILE A 160 -2.53 0.93 3.73
C ILE A 160 -3.62 1.90 4.16
N GLU A 161 -3.32 3.20 4.13
CA GLU A 161 -4.20 4.21 4.71
C GLU A 161 -4.55 5.37 3.79
N ASN A 162 -5.83 5.74 3.82
CA ASN A 162 -6.38 6.92 3.16
C ASN A 162 -6.08 7.00 1.66
N ASN A 163 -5.93 5.85 0.99
CA ASN A 163 -5.76 5.79 -0.46
C ASN A 163 -7.10 5.87 -1.17
N ARG A 164 -7.08 6.30 -2.42
CA ARG A 164 -8.23 6.30 -3.32
C ARG A 164 -7.96 5.37 -4.49
N CYS A 165 -8.74 4.31 -4.57
CA CYS A 165 -8.78 3.36 -5.65
C CYS A 165 -10.06 3.62 -6.44
N GLU A 166 -9.95 4.38 -7.54
CA GLU A 166 -11.09 4.87 -8.30
C GLU A 166 -11.20 4.16 -9.65
N ARG A 167 -12.40 3.67 -9.99
CA ARG A 167 -12.64 2.99 -11.27
C ARG A 167 -11.65 1.85 -11.50
N ILE A 168 -11.53 0.97 -10.52
CA ILE A 168 -10.64 -0.19 -10.56
C ILE A 168 -11.42 -1.37 -11.13
N ASP A 169 -10.89 -1.99 -12.17
CA ASP A 169 -11.60 -3.09 -12.82
C ASP A 169 -11.58 -4.37 -11.96
N ASN A 170 -10.45 -4.71 -11.33
CA ASN A 170 -10.36 -5.85 -10.42
C ASN A 170 -10.52 -5.42 -8.95
N MET A 171 -9.57 -5.70 -8.05
CA MET A 171 -9.71 -5.49 -6.60
C MET A 171 -8.99 -4.23 -6.11
N CYS A 172 -9.48 -3.67 -5.01
CA CYS A 172 -8.81 -2.60 -4.26
C CYS A 172 -7.53 -3.11 -3.57
N LEU A 173 -7.58 -4.33 -3.05
CA LEU A 173 -6.43 -5.06 -2.51
C LEU A 173 -6.59 -6.55 -2.77
N MET A 174 -5.59 -7.15 -3.41
CA MET A 174 -5.39 -8.60 -3.47
C MET A 174 -4.15 -8.94 -2.64
N ALA A 175 -4.29 -9.78 -1.63
CA ALA A 175 -3.21 -10.18 -0.75
C ALA A 175 -3.12 -11.70 -0.66
N GLU A 176 -2.10 -12.27 -1.32
CA GLU A 176 -1.89 -13.72 -1.43
C GLU A 176 -0.62 -14.16 -0.71
N SER A 177 -0.76 -14.54 0.55
CA SER A 177 0.41 -14.74 1.42
C SER A 177 1.05 -16.13 1.23
N PRO A 178 2.14 -16.48 1.95
CA PRO A 178 2.97 -17.64 1.63
C PRO A 178 2.24 -18.98 1.46
N ASN A 179 1.13 -19.19 2.16
CA ASN A 179 0.36 -20.42 2.06
C ASN A 179 -0.88 -20.28 1.17
N SER A 180 -0.95 -19.27 0.29
CA SER A 180 -2.09 -18.96 -0.57
C SER A 180 -2.66 -20.22 -1.25
N GLU A 181 -3.98 -20.40 -1.15
CA GLU A 181 -4.69 -21.47 -1.84
C GLU A 181 -5.03 -21.10 -3.30
N ALA A 182 -4.87 -19.82 -3.66
CA ALA A 182 -5.12 -19.29 -5.00
C ALA A 182 -3.96 -19.50 -5.99
N GLY A 183 -2.75 -19.83 -5.50
CA GLY A 183 -1.63 -20.30 -6.32
C GLY A 183 -0.31 -19.54 -6.14
N ASP A 184 -0.34 -18.36 -5.54
CA ASP A 184 0.80 -17.45 -5.45
C ASP A 184 1.53 -17.48 -4.09
N GLY A 185 1.77 -18.69 -3.59
CA GLY A 185 2.43 -18.95 -2.30
C GLY A 185 3.56 -19.99 -2.38
N ASN A 186 4.71 -19.68 -1.79
CA ASN A 186 5.89 -20.57 -1.71
C ASN A 186 6.03 -21.33 -0.37
N GLY A 187 5.17 -21.03 0.60
CA GLY A 187 5.17 -21.59 1.96
C GLY A 187 6.20 -20.98 2.91
N GLU A 188 6.92 -19.93 2.50
CA GLU A 188 7.98 -19.29 3.28
C GLU A 188 7.58 -17.93 3.85
N GLY A 189 7.82 -17.73 5.15
CA GLY A 189 7.48 -16.49 5.86
C GLY A 189 6.06 -16.49 6.42
N VAL A 190 5.62 -15.31 6.88
CA VAL A 190 4.29 -15.06 7.45
C VAL A 190 3.89 -13.64 7.06
N SER A 191 2.65 -13.46 6.61
CA SER A 191 2.06 -12.12 6.42
C SER A 191 1.12 -11.81 7.59
N GLU A 192 1.46 -10.81 8.39
CA GLU A 192 0.68 -10.48 9.58
C GLU A 192 0.76 -9.00 9.98
N ASP A 193 -0.20 -8.59 10.81
CA ASP A 193 -0.28 -7.28 11.46
C ASP A 193 -0.45 -6.12 10.46
N TRP A 194 -1.54 -6.14 9.70
CA TRP A 194 -1.82 -5.13 8.68
C TRP A 194 -2.95 -4.18 9.10
N THR A 195 -2.86 -2.95 8.62
CA THR A 195 -3.90 -1.93 8.73
C THR A 195 -4.38 -1.53 7.34
N PHE A 196 -5.67 -1.67 7.07
CA PHE A 196 -6.33 -1.16 5.87
C PHE A 196 -7.42 -0.18 6.29
N LYS A 197 -7.10 1.12 6.27
CA LYS A 197 -7.90 2.13 6.96
C LYS A 197 -8.21 3.38 6.14
N GLY A 198 -9.46 3.82 6.18
CA GLY A 198 -9.87 5.10 5.57
C GLY A 198 -9.75 5.12 4.05
N ASN A 199 -9.59 3.96 3.40
CA ASN A 199 -9.44 3.88 1.96
C ASN A 199 -10.80 4.01 1.26
N TYR A 200 -10.78 4.57 0.07
CA TYR A 200 -11.92 4.60 -0.84
C TYR A 200 -11.70 3.57 -1.95
N CYS A 201 -12.63 2.64 -2.12
CA CYS A 201 -12.54 1.56 -3.10
C CYS A 201 -13.76 1.56 -4.02
N GLU A 202 -13.54 1.82 -5.31
CA GLU A 202 -14.54 1.69 -6.37
C GLU A 202 -14.10 0.57 -7.32
N THR A 203 -14.49 -0.67 -7.01
CA THR A 203 -14.23 -1.88 -7.80
C THR A 203 -15.37 -2.08 -8.81
N LYS A 204 -15.09 -2.56 -10.02
CA LYS A 204 -16.09 -2.65 -11.10
C LYS A 204 -16.43 -4.06 -11.57
N GLN A 205 -15.47 -4.97 -11.66
CA GLN A 205 -15.66 -6.27 -12.32
C GLN A 205 -15.35 -7.49 -11.45
N ALA A 206 -14.46 -7.37 -10.45
CA ALA A 206 -14.16 -8.47 -9.52
C ALA A 206 -15.40 -8.92 -8.73
N SER A 207 -15.32 -10.03 -7.99
CA SER A 207 -16.37 -10.48 -7.06
C SER A 207 -16.27 -9.91 -5.65
N GLN A 208 -15.10 -9.33 -5.30
CA GLN A 208 -14.82 -8.66 -4.02
C GLN A 208 -14.02 -7.38 -4.18
N ALA A 209 -14.19 -6.43 -3.26
CA ALA A 209 -13.38 -5.20 -3.24
C ALA A 209 -11.99 -5.46 -2.63
N VAL A 210 -11.89 -6.31 -1.62
CA VAL A 210 -10.61 -6.82 -1.11
C VAL A 210 -10.66 -8.33 -0.96
N MET A 211 -9.55 -8.99 -1.26
CA MET A 211 -9.36 -10.42 -1.06
C MET A 211 -8.09 -10.67 -0.24
N ILE A 212 -8.27 -11.37 0.87
CA ILE A 212 -7.22 -11.64 1.84
C ILE A 212 -7.08 -13.16 2.00
N ASP A 213 -5.96 -13.67 1.52
CA ASP A 213 -5.58 -15.07 1.56
C ASP A 213 -4.29 -15.21 2.39
N ASP A 214 -4.37 -15.95 3.49
CA ASP A 214 -3.29 -16.22 4.44
C ASP A 214 -2.64 -14.99 5.14
N VAL A 215 -3.41 -13.94 5.46
CA VAL A 215 -2.92 -12.81 6.27
C VAL A 215 -3.52 -12.82 7.68
N GLN A 216 -2.68 -12.79 8.71
CA GLN A 216 -3.14 -12.76 10.10
C GLN A 216 -3.19 -11.35 10.72
N ASN A 217 -4.12 -11.13 11.65
CA ASN A 217 -4.26 -9.89 12.44
C ASN A 217 -4.47 -8.61 11.58
N LEU A 218 -5.26 -8.71 10.50
CA LEU A 218 -5.62 -7.56 9.65
C LEU A 218 -6.72 -6.70 10.29
N SER A 219 -6.56 -5.38 10.32
CA SER A 219 -7.60 -4.42 10.69
C SER A 219 -8.15 -3.69 9.46
N LEU A 220 -9.46 -3.78 9.22
CA LEU A 220 -10.19 -3.16 8.12
C LEU A 220 -11.17 -2.12 8.69
N GLU A 221 -10.72 -0.87 8.77
CA GLU A 221 -11.42 0.18 9.53
C GLU A 221 -11.78 1.41 8.70
N GLY A 222 -13.03 1.88 8.79
CA GLY A 222 -13.39 3.22 8.28
C GLY A 222 -13.27 3.37 6.76
N ASN A 223 -13.29 2.28 6.00
CA ASN A 223 -13.16 2.30 4.54
C ASN A 223 -14.51 2.59 3.88
N THR A 224 -14.49 3.16 2.68
CA THR A 224 -15.67 3.35 1.84
C THR A 224 -15.62 2.38 0.66
N TRP A 225 -16.53 1.40 0.64
CA TRP A 225 -16.76 0.49 -0.47
C TRP A 225 -17.78 1.12 -1.42
N ALA A 226 -17.28 1.98 -2.32
CA ALA A 226 -18.07 2.99 -3.02
C ALA A 226 -18.84 2.47 -4.23
N ALA A 227 -18.38 1.36 -4.79
CA ALA A 227 -19.09 0.60 -5.79
C ALA A 227 -18.44 -0.78 -5.88
N GLY A 228 -19.17 -1.70 -6.46
CA GLY A 228 -18.61 -2.95 -6.91
C GLY A 228 -19.43 -4.13 -6.42
N PRO A 229 -18.80 -5.18 -5.91
CA PRO A 229 -19.19 -6.50 -6.36
C PRO A 229 -20.13 -7.20 -5.38
N ASP A 230 -20.27 -8.52 -5.49
CA ASP A 230 -21.20 -9.27 -4.65
C ASP A 230 -20.90 -9.08 -3.15
N HIS A 231 -19.62 -8.90 -2.80
CA HIS A 231 -19.20 -8.64 -1.43
C HIS A 231 -18.03 -7.66 -1.29
N ALA A 232 -17.87 -7.00 -0.13
CA ALA A 232 -16.79 -6.04 0.06
C ALA A 232 -15.47 -6.73 0.43
N ILE A 233 -15.49 -7.59 1.45
CA ILE A 233 -14.29 -8.18 2.07
C ILE A 233 -14.36 -9.71 1.95
N GLY A 234 -13.41 -10.33 1.24
CA GLY A 234 -13.17 -11.77 1.24
C GLY A 234 -12.02 -12.13 2.16
N LEU A 235 -12.26 -13.01 3.14
CA LEU A 235 -11.27 -13.55 4.07
C LEU A 235 -11.21 -15.07 3.93
N GLN A 236 -10.08 -15.62 3.50
CA GLN A 236 -9.91 -17.06 3.35
C GLN A 236 -8.57 -17.58 3.85
N ASN A 237 -8.45 -18.91 3.86
CA ASN A 237 -7.21 -19.63 4.06
C ASN A 237 -6.39 -19.11 5.25
N LYS A 238 -6.92 -19.31 6.46
CA LYS A 238 -6.29 -18.95 7.73
C LYS A 238 -5.95 -17.47 7.88
N SER A 239 -6.65 -16.58 7.17
CA SER A 239 -6.63 -15.13 7.42
C SER A 239 -7.32 -14.78 8.76
N THR A 240 -6.69 -15.22 9.86
CA THR A 240 -7.28 -15.23 11.21
C THR A 240 -7.01 -13.94 11.98
N GLY A 241 -7.83 -13.67 13.00
CA GLY A 241 -7.64 -12.47 13.84
C GLY A 241 -8.06 -11.16 13.17
N ALA A 242 -8.79 -11.22 12.05
CA ALA A 242 -9.22 -10.02 11.34
C ALA A 242 -10.23 -9.20 12.15
N HIS A 243 -10.06 -7.88 12.16
CA HIS A 243 -10.97 -6.93 12.81
C HIS A 243 -11.59 -6.01 11.75
N VAL A 244 -12.92 -6.01 11.65
CA VAL A 244 -13.68 -5.22 10.66
C VAL A 244 -14.61 -4.25 11.38
N LYS A 245 -14.48 -2.95 11.12
CA LYS A 245 -15.23 -1.93 11.86
C LYS A 245 -15.46 -0.63 11.09
N ASP A 246 -16.60 0.01 11.34
CA ASP A 246 -16.91 1.38 10.91
C ASP A 246 -16.79 1.63 9.39
N ASN A 247 -16.95 0.60 8.55
CA ASN A 247 -16.90 0.76 7.09
C ASN A 247 -18.25 1.26 6.53
N GLU A 248 -18.18 2.00 5.43
CA GLU A 248 -19.33 2.47 4.67
C GLU A 248 -19.50 1.63 3.41
N LEU A 249 -20.70 1.11 3.20
CA LEU A 249 -21.01 0.22 2.08
C LEU A 249 -21.98 0.89 1.11
N ASP A 250 -21.64 0.86 -0.17
CA ASP A 250 -22.61 1.16 -1.21
C ASP A 250 -23.77 0.14 -1.16
N PRO A 251 -25.05 0.57 -1.27
CA PRO A 251 -26.21 -0.32 -1.18
C PRO A 251 -26.26 -1.44 -2.23
N SER A 252 -25.48 -1.37 -3.31
CA SER A 252 -25.39 -2.43 -4.31
C SER A 252 -24.63 -3.67 -3.81
N ILE A 253 -23.74 -3.52 -2.82
CA ILE A 253 -22.94 -4.60 -2.24
C ILE A 253 -23.81 -5.36 -1.23
N LYS A 254 -24.05 -6.66 -1.49
CA LYS A 254 -25.01 -7.46 -0.71
C LYS A 254 -24.41 -8.06 0.56
N CYS A 255 -23.09 -8.22 0.59
CA CYS A 255 -22.38 -8.85 1.67
C CYS A 255 -21.16 -8.01 2.06
N GLU A 256 -21.07 -7.59 3.32
CA GLU A 256 -19.89 -6.86 3.79
C GLU A 256 -18.69 -7.79 3.91
N VAL A 257 -18.89 -8.96 4.53
CA VAL A 257 -17.81 -9.90 4.85
C VAL A 257 -18.19 -11.30 4.40
N GLY A 258 -17.42 -11.81 3.44
CA GLY A 258 -17.28 -13.22 3.10
C GLY A 258 -16.13 -13.83 3.89
N ILE A 259 -16.38 -14.97 4.54
CA ILE A 259 -15.34 -15.65 5.33
C ILE A 259 -15.48 -17.16 5.26
N ASP A 260 -14.39 -17.84 4.91
CA ASP A 260 -14.36 -19.29 4.95
C ASP A 260 -14.31 -19.81 6.41
N LYS A 261 -14.35 -21.12 6.58
CA LYS A 261 -14.26 -21.71 7.93
C LYS A 261 -12.88 -21.49 8.59
N SER A 262 -11.82 -21.42 7.80
CA SER A 262 -10.43 -21.41 8.29
C SER A 262 -10.01 -20.05 8.86
N ALA A 263 -10.57 -18.96 8.32
CA ALA A 263 -10.31 -17.58 8.72
C ALA A 263 -11.15 -17.10 9.93
N ARG A 264 -12.21 -17.83 10.33
CA ARG A 264 -13.11 -17.43 11.44
C ARG A 264 -12.47 -17.27 12.80
N LYS A 265 -11.32 -17.91 13.06
CA LYS A 265 -10.69 -17.87 14.38
C LYS A 265 -10.24 -16.45 14.70
N GLY A 266 -10.72 -15.90 15.82
CA GLY A 266 -10.34 -14.56 16.29
C GLY A 266 -10.94 -13.40 15.51
N TYR A 267 -11.80 -13.67 14.52
CA TYR A 267 -12.52 -12.64 13.77
C TYR A 267 -13.39 -11.77 14.70
N GLN A 268 -13.35 -10.45 14.50
CA GLN A 268 -14.22 -9.49 15.19
C GLN A 268 -14.79 -8.50 14.18
N GLY A 269 -16.11 -8.42 14.07
CA GLY A 269 -16.76 -7.52 13.12
C GLY A 269 -18.22 -7.88 12.86
N PRO A 270 -18.83 -7.35 11.79
CA PRO A 270 -20.16 -7.73 11.34
C PRO A 270 -20.32 -9.23 11.15
N GLU A 271 -21.54 -9.76 11.34
CA GLU A 271 -21.79 -11.19 11.05
C GLU A 271 -21.49 -11.48 9.57
N PRO A 272 -20.61 -12.43 9.26
CA PRO A 272 -20.32 -12.82 7.88
C PRO A 272 -21.54 -13.46 7.20
N LYS A 273 -21.83 -13.08 5.95
CA LYS A 273 -23.08 -13.45 5.26
C LYS A 273 -22.88 -14.20 3.95
N CYS A 274 -21.65 -14.38 3.51
CA CYS A 274 -21.31 -15.05 2.26
C CYS A 274 -20.00 -15.85 2.41
N GLU A 275 -19.70 -16.63 1.39
CA GLU A 275 -18.35 -17.19 1.18
C GLU A 275 -17.43 -16.07 0.65
N PRO A 276 -16.11 -16.17 0.88
CA PRO A 276 -15.12 -15.27 0.31
C PRO A 276 -14.96 -15.44 -1.21
#